data_AF-A0A661N5Y8-F1
#
_entry.id   AF-A0A661N5Y8-F1
#
_cell.length_a   1.000
_cell.length_b   1.000
_cell.length_c   1.000
_cell.angle_alpha   90.00
_cell.angle_beta   90.00
_cell.angle_gamma   90.00
#
_symmetry.space_group_name_H-M   'P 1'
#
loop_
_entity.id
_entity.type
_entity.pdbx_description
1 polymer ?
#
loop_
_entity_poly.entity_id
_entity_poly.type
_entity_poly.pdbx_seq_one_letter_code
_entity_poly.pdbx_strand_id
1 'polypeptide(L)'
;MAIAKDSRDVAKGSSEDGTGGSLLSRAPMIGRRLATLLFWFGALYMAAAAFYSIPQQLFWPEASAAAPAADCATGVVELRAELLSHASTHVEAAGTGDPGELEPWLHSWDLRHASLAQLCEGDGEYAHEALGRMRHRIEDALKRNIRDLAPLTRDIDRGLSKIASH
;
A
#
# COMPACT_ATOMS: atom_id res chain seq x y z
N MET A 1 27.21 46.93 -79.01
CA MET A 1 25.89 47.02 -79.67
C MET A 1 25.10 45.79 -79.27
N ALA A 2 24.10 45.97 -78.38
CA ALA A 2 23.10 45.04 -77.82
C ALA A 2 22.84 45.59 -76.39
N ILE A 3 21.86 46.46 -76.09
CA ILE A 3 20.41 46.45 -76.37
C ILE A 3 19.83 45.07 -76.04
N ALA A 4 19.62 44.79 -74.75
CA ALA A 4 18.43 45.09 -73.94
C ALA A 4 17.41 43.95 -73.98
N LYS A 5 17.24 43.26 -72.85
CA LYS A 5 15.90 42.95 -72.38
C LYS A 5 15.84 42.98 -70.86
N ASP A 6 14.99 43.89 -70.45
CA ASP A 6 14.58 44.35 -69.15
C ASP A 6 13.60 43.38 -68.45
N SER A 7 13.45 43.57 -67.14
CA SER A 7 12.39 43.11 -66.21
C SER A 7 12.94 42.40 -64.98
N ARG A 8 13.59 43.20 -64.13
CA ARG A 8 13.53 43.03 -62.67
C ARG A 8 12.33 43.87 -62.23
N ASP A 9 11.31 43.27 -61.63
CA ASP A 9 10.59 43.86 -60.50
C ASP A 9 9.69 42.86 -59.77
N VAL A 10 9.95 42.79 -58.46
CA VAL A 10 8.99 42.78 -57.34
C VAL A 10 7.99 41.60 -57.29
N ALA A 11 8.27 40.53 -56.53
CA ALA A 11 8.28 40.44 -55.06
C ALA A 11 6.93 40.76 -54.37
N LYS A 12 6.17 39.71 -54.02
CA LYS A 12 5.39 39.55 -52.78
C LYS A 12 4.82 38.13 -52.79
N GLY A 13 5.27 37.21 -51.94
CA GLY A 13 4.86 37.05 -50.53
C GLY A 13 3.80 35.93 -50.48
N SER A 14 3.86 34.87 -49.66
CA SER A 14 4.27 34.79 -48.26
C SER A 14 4.36 33.32 -47.81
N SER A 15 5.32 33.03 -46.91
CA SER A 15 5.32 32.09 -45.76
C SER A 15 4.74 30.66 -45.92
N GLU A 16 5.41 29.56 -45.56
CA GLU A 16 6.35 29.29 -44.45
C GLU A 16 7.18 28.05 -44.82
N ASP A 17 8.51 28.14 -44.84
CA ASP A 17 9.39 26.97 -44.89
C ASP A 17 10.47 27.13 -43.80
N GLY A 18 10.23 26.51 -42.65
CA GLY A 18 11.18 26.43 -41.53
C GLY A 18 12.34 25.49 -41.84
N THR A 19 13.17 25.89 -42.80
CA THR A 19 14.36 25.14 -43.23
C THR A 19 15.54 25.46 -42.31
N GLY A 20 15.72 24.61 -41.30
CA GLY A 20 16.93 24.53 -40.48
C GLY A 20 17.61 23.16 -40.58
N GLY A 21 17.42 22.46 -41.70
CA GLY A 21 18.04 21.17 -41.95
C GLY A 21 19.36 21.32 -42.70
N SER A 22 20.49 21.40 -42.00
CA SER A 22 21.81 21.03 -42.54
C SER A 22 22.96 21.21 -41.54
N LEU A 23 23.02 20.40 -40.47
CA LEU A 23 24.30 20.11 -39.78
C LEU A 23 24.38 18.65 -39.24
N LEU A 24 23.62 17.72 -39.82
CA LEU A 24 23.71 16.29 -39.51
C LEU A 24 24.65 15.58 -40.50
N SER A 25 25.96 15.75 -40.32
CA SER A 25 26.94 14.76 -40.76
C SER A 25 28.30 14.99 -40.11
N ARG A 26 28.43 14.48 -38.87
CA ARG A 26 29.66 13.85 -38.37
C ARG A 26 29.36 13.12 -37.04
N ALA A 27 29.70 11.83 -37.02
CA ALA A 27 29.62 10.84 -35.92
C ALA A 27 28.35 9.96 -35.83
N PRO A 28 28.11 9.05 -36.80
CA PRO A 28 27.04 8.05 -36.73
C PRO A 28 27.17 7.05 -35.55
N MET A 29 28.31 7.01 -34.87
CA MET A 29 28.51 6.13 -33.70
C MET A 29 28.16 6.79 -32.36
N ILE A 30 28.10 8.12 -32.28
CA ILE A 30 27.82 8.84 -31.03
C ILE A 30 26.32 8.89 -30.74
N GLY A 31 25.49 9.13 -31.77
CA GLY A 31 24.02 9.09 -31.62
C GLY A 31 23.51 7.73 -31.18
N ARG A 32 24.09 6.64 -31.69
CA ARG A 32 23.72 5.28 -31.27
C ARG A 32 24.12 4.98 -29.83
N ARG A 33 25.30 5.43 -29.39
CA ARG A 33 25.76 5.28 -27.99
C ARG A 33 24.89 6.06 -27.02
N LEU A 34 24.49 7.28 -27.39
CA LEU A 34 23.59 8.10 -26.56
C LEU A 34 22.19 7.49 -26.44
N ALA A 35 21.64 6.97 -27.54
CA ALA A 35 20.37 6.25 -27.53
C ALA A 35 20.44 4.97 -26.68
N THR A 36 21.54 4.21 -26.78
CA THR A 36 21.76 3.01 -25.96
C THR A 36 21.90 3.36 -24.48
N LEU A 37 22.59 4.45 -24.13
CA LEU A 37 22.69 4.91 -22.74
C LEU A 37 21.33 5.33 -22.18
N LEU A 38 20.56 6.14 -22.93
CA LEU A 38 19.21 6.54 -22.52
C LEU A 38 18.28 5.34 -22.34
N PHE A 39 18.34 4.36 -23.24
CA PHE A 39 17.59 3.12 -23.12
C PHE A 39 17.98 2.34 -21.86
N TRP A 40 19.27 2.17 -21.59
CA TRP A 40 19.73 1.48 -20.38
C TRP A 40 19.36 2.23 -19.11
N PHE A 41 19.47 3.56 -19.08
CA PHE A 41 19.02 4.36 -17.94
C PHE A 41 17.50 4.27 -17.73
N GLY A 42 16.71 4.30 -18.80
CA GLY A 42 15.26 4.12 -18.73
C GLY A 42 14.87 2.71 -18.28
N ALA A 43 15.55 1.68 -18.79
CA ALA A 43 15.34 0.29 -18.39
C ALA A 43 15.76 0.06 -16.93
N LEU A 44 16.88 0.63 -16.49
CA LEU A 44 17.35 0.59 -15.10
C LEU A 44 16.38 1.34 -14.19
N TYR A 45 15.86 2.49 -14.62
CA TYR A 45 14.85 3.25 -13.88
C TYR A 45 13.55 2.44 -13.75
N MET A 46 13.06 1.84 -14.83
CA MET A 46 11.87 0.97 -14.80
C MET A 46 12.11 -0.27 -13.94
N ALA A 47 13.29 -0.88 -14.02
CA ALA A 47 13.67 -2.01 -13.19
C ALA A 47 13.76 -1.61 -11.71
N ALA A 48 14.34 -0.46 -11.38
CA ALA A 48 14.42 0.07 -10.03
C ALA A 48 13.04 0.47 -9.49
N ALA A 49 12.18 1.10 -10.31
CA ALA A 49 10.81 1.43 -9.96
C ALA A 49 9.98 0.16 -9.74
N ALA A 50 10.15 -0.87 -10.58
CA ALA A 50 9.56 -2.18 -10.36
C ALA A 50 10.12 -2.82 -9.08
N PHE A 51 11.43 -2.73 -8.83
CA PHE A 51 12.06 -3.23 -7.60
C PHE A 51 11.65 -2.46 -6.34
N TYR A 52 11.20 -1.21 -6.45
CA TYR A 52 10.60 -0.46 -5.35
C TYR A 52 9.12 -0.82 -5.15
N SER A 53 8.41 -1.11 -6.25
CA SER A 53 6.98 -1.40 -6.23
C SER A 53 6.66 -2.86 -5.82
N ILE A 54 7.50 -3.82 -6.20
CA ILE A 54 7.28 -5.26 -6.00
C ILE A 54 7.47 -5.74 -4.55
N PRO A 55 8.51 -5.34 -3.78
CA PRO A 55 8.74 -5.94 -2.47
C PRO A 55 7.68 -5.56 -1.45
N GLN A 56 7.03 -4.40 -1.56
CA GLN A 56 5.92 -4.04 -0.67
C GLN A 56 4.70 -4.94 -0.91
N GLN A 57 4.35 -5.26 -2.16
CA GLN A 57 3.19 -6.10 -2.46
C GLN A 57 3.41 -7.61 -2.22
N LEU A 58 4.64 -8.11 -2.38
CA LEU A 58 4.93 -9.54 -2.17
C LEU A 58 5.33 -9.88 -0.73
N PHE A 59 5.95 -8.96 0.02
CA PHE A 59 6.32 -9.22 1.42
C PHE A 59 5.35 -8.60 2.42
N TRP A 60 4.51 -7.65 2.02
CA TRP A 60 3.54 -6.96 2.88
C TRP A 60 2.25 -6.53 2.13
N PRO A 61 1.48 -7.46 1.52
CA PRO A 61 0.21 -7.12 0.85
C PRO A 61 -0.74 -6.34 1.78
N GLU A 62 -0.73 -6.65 3.07
CA GLU A 62 -1.55 -6.03 4.11
C GLU A 62 -1.17 -4.57 4.44
N ALA A 63 0.08 -4.15 4.22
CA ALA A 63 0.52 -2.78 4.49
C ALA A 63 0.00 -1.77 3.46
N SER A 64 -0.40 -2.26 2.28
CA SER A 64 -0.97 -1.44 1.20
C SER A 64 -2.49 -1.32 1.23
N ALA A 65 -3.17 -2.15 2.04
CA ALA A 65 -4.64 -2.21 2.08
C ALA A 65 -5.25 -1.13 2.99
N ALA A 66 -4.51 -0.63 3.98
CA ALA A 66 -4.92 0.50 4.81
C ALA A 66 -4.18 1.75 4.33
N ALA A 67 -4.92 2.79 3.93
CA ALA A 67 -4.32 4.10 3.71
C ALA A 67 -3.57 4.51 5.00
N PRO A 68 -2.31 4.96 4.93
CA PRO A 68 -1.59 5.38 6.12
C PRO A 68 -2.37 6.50 6.80
N ALA A 69 -2.61 6.37 8.11
CA ALA A 69 -3.30 7.40 8.88
C ALA A 69 -2.60 8.75 8.69
N ALA A 70 -3.38 9.82 8.49
CA ALA A 70 -2.84 11.15 8.25
C ALA A 70 -2.11 11.73 9.48
N ASP A 71 -2.49 11.29 10.68
CA ASP A 71 -1.88 11.66 11.95
C ASP A 71 -1.96 10.53 13.00
N CYS A 72 -1.14 10.63 14.05
CA CYS A 72 -1.08 9.64 15.13
C CYS A 72 -2.42 9.48 15.86
N ALA A 73 -3.11 10.58 16.16
CA ALA A 73 -4.34 10.54 16.95
C ALA A 73 -5.43 9.73 16.24
N THR A 74 -5.61 9.99 14.94
CA THR A 74 -6.54 9.28 14.07
C THR A 74 -6.17 7.81 13.97
N GLY A 75 -4.89 7.50 13.73
CA GLY A 75 -4.43 6.11 13.61
C GLY A 75 -4.60 5.31 14.91
N VAL A 76 -4.32 5.90 16.08
CA VAL A 76 -4.54 5.25 17.38
C VAL A 76 -6.03 5.00 17.61
N VAL A 77 -6.90 5.96 17.30
CA VAL A 77 -8.36 5.82 17.46
C VAL A 77 -8.92 4.72 16.56
N GLU A 78 -8.49 4.68 15.30
CA GLU A 78 -8.91 3.68 14.32
C GLU A 78 -8.48 2.27 14.75
N LEU A 79 -7.19 2.07 15.03
CA LEU A 79 -6.66 0.77 15.46
C LEU A 79 -7.29 0.30 16.77
N ARG A 80 -7.60 1.21 17.70
CA ARG A 80 -8.33 0.89 18.93
C ARG A 80 -9.76 0.42 18.63
N ALA A 81 -10.48 1.12 17.75
CA ALA A 81 -11.85 0.76 17.39
C ALA A 81 -11.89 -0.62 16.71
N GLU A 82 -10.95 -0.88 15.81
CA GLU A 82 -10.81 -2.17 15.14
C GLU A 82 -10.50 -3.30 16.13
N LEU A 83 -9.58 -3.07 17.07
CA LEU A 83 -9.23 -4.02 18.12
C LEU A 83 -10.42 -4.41 18.98
N LEU A 84 -11.22 -3.42 19.39
CA LEU A 84 -12.43 -3.67 20.18
C LEU A 84 -13.51 -4.39 19.36
N SER A 85 -13.71 -3.99 18.10
CA SER A 85 -14.70 -4.61 17.22
C SER A 85 -14.36 -6.07 16.91
N HIS A 86 -13.09 -6.38 16.66
CA HIS A 86 -12.69 -7.75 16.37
C HIS A 86 -12.75 -8.62 17.64
N ALA A 87 -12.38 -8.06 18.80
CA ALA A 87 -12.50 -8.75 20.07
C ALA A 87 -13.95 -9.15 20.39
N SER A 88 -14.94 -8.28 20.14
CA SER A 88 -16.35 -8.64 20.35
C SER A 88 -16.80 -9.78 19.43
N THR A 89 -16.47 -9.71 18.14
CA THR A 89 -16.80 -10.76 17.17
C THR A 89 -16.16 -12.09 17.56
N HIS A 90 -14.93 -12.05 18.07
CA HIS A 90 -14.20 -13.25 18.48
C HIS A 90 -14.82 -13.91 19.73
N VAL A 91 -15.32 -13.13 20.69
CA VAL A 91 -16.06 -13.65 21.85
C VAL A 91 -17.36 -14.32 21.42
N GLU A 92 -18.10 -13.72 20.48
CA GLU A 92 -19.32 -14.30 19.95
C GLU A 92 -19.05 -15.63 19.22
N ALA A 93 -18.02 -15.66 18.37
CA ALA A 93 -17.60 -16.85 17.62
C ALA A 93 -17.08 -17.97 18.54
N ALA A 94 -16.40 -17.61 19.65
CA ALA A 94 -16.00 -18.59 20.67
C ALA A 94 -17.20 -19.30 21.30
N GLY A 95 -18.33 -18.60 21.47
CA GLY A 95 -19.58 -19.16 21.96
C GLY A 95 -20.19 -20.21 21.03
N THR A 96 -19.92 -20.15 19.73
CA THR A 96 -20.42 -21.09 18.71
C THR A 96 -19.48 -22.26 18.41
N GLY A 97 -18.33 -22.35 19.11
CA GLY A 97 -17.39 -23.47 18.98
C GLY A 97 -16.36 -23.35 17.85
N ASP A 98 -16.39 -22.26 17.08
CA ASP A 98 -15.39 -21.93 16.06
C ASP A 98 -15.00 -20.45 16.22
N PRO A 99 -14.03 -20.13 17.11
CA PRO A 99 -13.61 -18.75 17.32
C PRO A 99 -12.94 -18.12 16.10
N GLY A 100 -12.65 -18.87 15.03
CA GLY A 100 -11.84 -18.40 13.91
C GLY A 100 -10.37 -18.18 14.27
N GLU A 101 -9.60 -17.65 13.32
CA GLU A 101 -8.15 -17.47 13.46
C GLU A 101 -7.79 -16.11 14.08
N LEU A 102 -7.58 -16.06 15.40
CA LEU A 102 -7.19 -14.84 16.13
C LEU A 102 -5.78 -14.35 15.78
N GLU A 103 -4.81 -15.27 15.71
CA GLU A 103 -3.39 -14.91 15.54
C GLU A 103 -3.07 -14.25 14.20
N PRO A 104 -3.56 -14.75 13.04
CA PRO A 104 -3.32 -14.10 11.76
C PRO A 104 -3.87 -12.67 11.71
N TRP A 105 -5.05 -12.44 12.31
CA TRP A 105 -5.63 -11.10 12.38
C TRP A 105 -4.84 -10.19 13.33
N LEU A 106 -4.43 -10.67 14.51
CA LEU A 106 -3.59 -9.91 15.43
C LEU A 106 -2.24 -9.55 14.80
N HIS A 107 -1.66 -10.46 14.04
CA HIS A 107 -0.41 -10.21 13.33
C HIS A 107 -0.54 -9.05 12.33
N SER A 108 -1.61 -9.01 11.54
CA SER A 108 -1.85 -7.91 10.59
C SER A 108 -2.15 -6.58 11.29
N TRP A 109 -2.82 -6.63 12.45
CA TRP A 109 -3.01 -5.47 13.31
C TRP A 109 -1.69 -4.95 13.89
N ASP A 110 -0.81 -5.83 14.37
CA ASP A 110 0.49 -5.47 14.96
C ASP A 110 1.40 -4.78 13.94
N LEU A 111 1.36 -5.21 12.67
CA LEU A 111 2.10 -4.56 11.59
C LEU A 111 1.63 -3.11 11.35
N ARG A 112 0.32 -2.86 11.44
CA ARG A 112 -0.25 -1.50 11.30
C ARG A 112 -0.03 -0.65 12.54
N HIS A 113 -0.02 -1.25 13.73
CA HIS A 113 0.38 -0.56 14.96
C HIS A 113 1.86 -0.15 14.89
N ALA A 114 2.73 -1.02 14.40
CA ALA A 114 4.16 -0.73 14.24
C ALA A 114 4.42 0.38 13.21
N SER A 115 3.65 0.44 12.12
CA SER A 115 3.81 1.51 11.11
C SER A 115 3.43 2.90 11.64
N LEU A 116 2.58 2.96 12.67
CA LEU A 116 2.18 4.22 13.32
C LEU A 116 3.29 4.84 14.19
N ALA A 117 4.34 4.09 14.53
CA ALA A 117 5.36 4.52 15.50
C ALA A 117 6.01 5.86 15.11
N GLN A 118 6.34 6.06 13.83
CA GLN A 118 6.97 7.31 13.36
C GLN A 118 6.03 8.51 13.43
N LEU A 119 4.73 8.31 13.26
CA LEU A 119 3.73 9.38 13.34
C LEU A 119 3.45 9.79 14.78
N CYS A 120 3.68 8.89 15.73
CA CYS A 120 3.42 9.09 17.15
C CYS A 120 4.64 9.56 17.95
N GLU A 121 5.77 9.86 17.33
CA GLU A 121 6.95 10.36 18.03
C GLU A 121 6.66 11.71 18.73
N GLY A 122 7.11 11.86 19.97
CA GLY A 122 6.81 13.02 20.81
C GLY A 122 5.50 12.86 21.58
N ASP A 123 4.54 13.78 21.37
CA ASP A 123 3.32 13.85 22.19
C ASP A 123 2.40 12.62 22.06
N GLY A 124 2.55 11.83 20.99
CA GLY A 124 1.74 10.64 20.70
C GLY A 124 2.27 9.33 21.29
N GLU A 125 3.49 9.32 21.83
CA GLU A 125 4.23 8.09 22.17
C GLU A 125 3.50 7.31 23.27
N TYR A 126 3.03 8.01 24.29
CA TYR A 126 2.27 7.41 25.38
C TYR A 126 0.98 6.72 24.89
N ALA A 127 0.27 7.33 23.94
CA ALA A 127 -0.97 6.78 23.40
C ALA A 127 -0.70 5.53 22.55
N HIS A 128 0.36 5.57 21.74
CA HIS A 128 0.83 4.42 20.95
C HIS A 128 1.21 3.23 21.83
N GLU A 129 2.00 3.45 22.88
CA GLU A 129 2.35 2.39 23.83
C GLU A 129 1.16 1.85 24.60
N ALA A 130 0.26 2.74 25.05
CA ALA A 130 -0.95 2.34 25.77
C ALA A 130 -1.84 1.43 24.91
N LEU A 131 -1.92 1.68 23.61
CA LEU A 131 -2.61 0.84 22.66
C LEU A 131 -1.96 -0.54 22.52
N GLY A 132 -0.62 -0.61 22.45
CA GLY A 132 0.10 -1.89 22.45
C GLY A 132 -0.15 -2.72 23.72
N ARG A 133 -0.14 -2.07 24.89
CA ARG A 133 -0.49 -2.73 26.16
C ARG A 133 -1.94 -3.22 26.18
N MET A 134 -2.86 -2.44 25.61
CA MET A 134 -4.27 -2.81 25.50
C MET A 134 -4.45 -4.07 24.64
N ARG A 135 -3.74 -4.16 23.51
CA ARG A 135 -3.72 -5.34 22.64
C ARG A 135 -3.35 -6.61 23.39
N HIS A 136 -2.24 -6.62 24.14
CA HIS A 136 -1.85 -7.80 24.91
C HIS A 136 -2.87 -8.20 25.97
N ARG A 137 -3.48 -7.21 26.67
CA ARG A 137 -4.52 -7.51 27.68
C ARG A 137 -5.77 -8.11 27.06
N ILE A 138 -6.15 -7.65 25.86
CA ILE A 138 -7.30 -8.18 25.13
C ILE A 138 -7.02 -9.60 24.66
N GLU A 139 -5.86 -9.86 24.06
CA GLU A 139 -5.46 -11.21 23.65
C GLU A 139 -5.52 -12.20 24.82
N ASP A 140 -4.95 -11.83 25.97
CA ASP A 140 -5.00 -12.64 27.19
C ASP A 140 -6.43 -12.89 27.67
N ALA A 141 -7.29 -11.87 27.59
CA ALA A 141 -8.70 -11.98 27.96
C ALA A 141 -9.47 -12.90 27.02
N LEU A 142 -9.24 -12.80 25.70
CA LEU A 142 -9.85 -13.66 24.70
C LEU A 142 -9.41 -15.11 24.86
N LYS A 143 -8.10 -15.36 25.03
CA LYS A 143 -7.55 -16.71 25.26
C LYS A 143 -8.14 -17.37 26.51
N ARG A 144 -8.35 -16.60 27.58
CA ARG A 144 -9.04 -17.09 28.78
C ARG A 144 -10.51 -17.37 28.51
N ASN A 145 -11.21 -16.44 27.87
CA ASN A 145 -12.63 -16.57 27.56
C ASN A 145 -12.93 -17.83 26.72
N ILE A 146 -12.14 -18.10 25.67
CA ILE A 146 -12.26 -19.31 24.85
C ILE A 146 -12.07 -20.57 25.70
N ARG A 147 -11.05 -20.58 26.56
CA ARG A 147 -10.76 -21.72 27.45
C ARG A 147 -11.92 -22.02 28.39
N ASP A 148 -12.57 -20.98 28.90
CA ASP A 148 -13.62 -21.10 29.90
C ASP A 148 -15.00 -21.39 29.25
N LEU A 149 -15.29 -20.82 28.07
CA LEU A 149 -16.57 -21.00 27.39
C LEU A 149 -16.65 -22.28 26.55
N ALA A 150 -15.55 -22.71 25.92
CA ALA A 150 -15.54 -23.91 25.07
C ALA A 150 -16.08 -25.20 25.76
N PRO A 151 -15.78 -25.50 27.03
CA PRO A 151 -16.39 -26.66 27.70
C PRO A 151 -17.89 -26.42 27.98
N LEU A 152 -18.27 -25.21 28.37
CA LEU A 152 -19.66 -24.85 28.68
C LEU A 152 -20.58 -24.98 27.46
N THR A 153 -20.14 -24.47 26.30
CA THR A 153 -20.88 -24.61 25.04
C THR A 153 -21.12 -26.08 24.69
N ARG A 154 -20.09 -26.93 24.81
CA ARG A 154 -20.21 -28.37 24.54
C ARG A 154 -21.19 -29.07 25.48
N ASP A 155 -21.26 -28.64 26.74
CA ASP A 155 -22.21 -29.20 27.69
C ASP A 155 -23.65 -28.76 27.39
N ILE A 156 -23.85 -27.51 26.95
CA ILE A 156 -25.14 -27.00 26.47
C ILE A 156 -25.59 -27.78 25.22
N ASP A 157 -24.73 -27.94 24.22
CA ASP A 157 -25.04 -28.68 22.99
C ASP A 157 -25.39 -30.15 23.28
N ARG A 158 -24.67 -30.77 24.22
CA ARG A 158 -24.98 -32.13 24.69
C ARG A 158 -26.34 -32.19 25.41
N GLY A 159 -26.70 -31.16 26.16
CA GLY A 159 -28.02 -31.05 26.79
C GLY A 159 -29.13 -30.90 25.77
N LEU A 160 -28.96 -30.00 24.80
CA LEU A 160 -29.92 -29.73 23.73
C LEU A 160 -30.16 -30.95 22.84
N SER A 161 -29.10 -31.67 22.44
CA SER A 161 -29.23 -32.91 21.64
C SER A 161 -29.98 -34.02 22.37
N LYS A 162 -29.84 -34.13 23.70
CA LYS A 162 -30.63 -35.07 24.50
C LYS A 162 -32.11 -34.68 24.53
N ILE A 163 -32.43 -33.40 24.65
CA ILE A 163 -33.83 -32.94 24.62
C ILE A 163 -34.45 -33.20 23.24
N ALA A 164 -33.71 -32.93 22.16
CA ALA A 164 -34.21 -33.09 20.79
C ALA A 164 -34.40 -34.56 20.34
N SER A 165 -33.85 -35.53 21.07
CA SER A 165 -33.99 -36.97 20.77
C SER A 165 -35.09 -37.67 21.55
N HIS A 166 -35.77 -36.95 22.44
CA HIS A 166 -36.96 -37.38 23.18
C HIS A 166 -38.23 -36.76 22.59
#